data_AF-W7DR13-F1
#
_entry.id   AF-W7DR13-F1
#
_cell.length_a   1.000
_cell.length_b   1.000
_cell.length_c   1.000
_cell.angle_alpha   90.00
_cell.angle_beta   90.00
_cell.angle_gamma   90.00
#
_symmetry.space_group_name_H-M   'P 1'
#
loop_
_entity.id
_entity.type
_entity.pdbx_description
1 polymer ?
#
loop_
_entity_poly.entity_id
_entity_poly.type
_entity_poly.pdbx_seq_one_letter_code
_entity_poly.pdbx_strand_id
1 'polypeptide(L)' 'MLDLAQDEIAEMHFDVGYLDQFVLDNSSYTLLRCKELETICSPLVKKWFTNNQIELITFADLKE' A
#
# COMPACT_ATOMS: atom_id res chain seq x y z
N MET A 1 4.93 13.58 -7.37
CA MET A 1 5.48 12.22 -7.13
C MET A 1 6.24 12.30 -5.81
N LEU A 2 6.26 11.24 -5.00
CA LEU A 2 7.06 11.25 -3.77
C LEU A 2 8.53 11.44 -4.16
N ASP A 3 9.12 12.55 -3.73
CA ASP A 3 10.53 12.88 -3.94
C ASP A 3 11.25 12.59 -2.62
N LEU A 4 11.65 11.33 -2.45
CA LEU A 4 12.36 10.88 -1.26
C LEU A 4 13.85 11.05 -1.50
N ALA A 5 14.54 11.68 -0.54
CA ALA A 5 16.00 11.73 -0.57
C ALA A 5 16.58 10.33 -0.37
N GLN A 6 17.87 10.17 -0.72
CA GLN A 6 18.58 8.93 -0.44
C GLN A 6 18.55 8.63 1.07
N ASP A 7 18.13 7.41 1.42
CA ASP A 7 17.95 6.90 2.79
C ASP A 7 16.72 7.42 3.57
N GLU A 8 15.77 8.10 2.91
CA GLU A 8 14.49 8.44 3.54
C GLU A 8 13.50 7.25 3.56
N ILE A 9 12.73 7.20 4.64
CA ILE A 9 11.74 6.15 4.88
C ILE A 9 10.34 6.77 4.77
N ALA A 10 9.49 6.13 3.97
CA ALA A 10 8.07 6.48 3.86
C ALA A 10 7.20 5.28 4.26
N GLU A 11 6.26 5.53 5.18
CA GLU A 11 5.18 4.60 5.48
C GLU A 11 3.94 4.99 4.67
N MET A 12 3.30 3.99 4.05
CA MET A 12 2.01 4.18 3.38
C MET A 12 0.98 3.22 3.99
N HIS A 13 -0.12 3.79 4.48
CA HIS A 13 -1.24 3.04 5.03
C HIS A 13 -2.32 2.84 3.97
N PHE A 14 -2.90 1.63 3.91
CA PHE A 14 -3.96 1.28 2.97
C PHE A 14 -5.04 0.47 3.68
N ASP A 15 -6.29 0.69 3.30
CA ASP A 15 -7.51 0.05 3.80
C ASP A 15 -7.95 -1.08 2.85
N VAL A 16 -7.02 -1.94 2.42
CA VAL A 16 -7.30 -2.97 1.41
C VAL A 16 -8.22 -4.07 1.93
N GLY A 17 -9.10 -4.57 1.06
CA GLY A 17 -9.93 -5.72 1.43
C GLY A 17 -10.99 -6.08 0.41
N TYR A 18 -11.56 -7.27 0.61
CA TYR A 18 -12.79 -7.70 -0.04
C TYR A 18 -14.01 -7.13 0.71
N LEU A 19 -15.15 -7.08 0.03
CA LEU A 19 -16.40 -6.67 0.63
C LEU A 19 -17.22 -7.89 1.01
N ASP A 20 -17.60 -7.94 2.29
CA ASP A 20 -18.66 -8.79 2.80
C ASP A 20 -19.74 -7.91 3.48
N GLN A 21 -20.80 -8.54 3.96
CA GLN A 21 -21.90 -7.81 4.58
C GLN A 21 -21.46 -7.08 5.86
N PHE A 22 -20.52 -7.64 6.62
CA PHE A 22 -20.01 -6.99 7.82
C PHE A 22 -19.35 -5.65 7.47
N VAL A 23 -18.49 -5.62 6.45
CA VAL A 23 -17.85 -4.37 6.00
C VAL A 23 -18.87 -3.35 5.50
N LEU A 24 -19.88 -3.80 4.75
CA LEU A 24 -20.95 -2.93 4.23
C LEU A 24 -21.78 -2.29 5.35
N ASP A 25 -22.05 -3.04 6.42
CA ASP A 25 -22.86 -2.57 7.55
C ASP A 25 -22.07 -1.69 8.52
N ASN A 26 -20.74 -1.84 8.58
CA ASN A 26 -19.90 -1.21 9.60
C ASN A 26 -18.89 -0.19 9.08
N SER A 27 -18.81 0.03 7.76
CA SER A 27 -17.88 1.01 7.19
C SER A 27 -18.47 1.76 6.00
N SER A 28 -18.26 3.07 5.98
CA SER A 28 -18.51 3.89 4.79
C SER A 28 -17.44 3.72 3.71
N TYR A 29 -16.29 3.11 4.04
CA TYR A 29 -15.19 2.89 3.12
C TYR A 29 -15.32 1.52 2.45
N THR A 30 -16.08 1.44 1.35
CA THR A 30 -16.45 0.16 0.73
C THR A 30 -15.68 -0.06 -0.57
N LEU A 31 -16.20 0.41 -1.71
CA LEU A 31 -15.63 0.14 -3.04
C LEU A 31 -14.17 0.58 -3.20
N LEU A 32 -13.72 1.57 -2.41
CA LEU A 32 -12.33 2.02 -2.43
C LEU A 32 -11.36 0.94 -1.93
N ARG A 33 -11.75 0.09 -0.97
CA ARG A 33 -10.94 -1.04 -0.49
C ARG A 33 -10.55 -2.01 -1.61
N CYS A 34 -11.52 -2.30 -2.49
CA CYS A 34 -11.29 -3.15 -3.65
C CYS A 34 -10.36 -2.50 -4.68
N LYS A 35 -10.45 -1.18 -4.87
CA LYS A 35 -9.55 -0.45 -5.78
C LYS A 35 -8.11 -0.42 -5.28
N GLU A 36 -7.93 -0.25 -3.97
CA GLU A 36 -6.61 -0.35 -3.36
C GLU A 36 -6.05 -1.77 -3.47
N LEU A 37 -6.88 -2.80 -3.24
CA LEU A 37 -6.50 -4.20 -3.43
C LEU A 37 -6.02 -4.45 -4.87
N GLU A 38 -6.78 -4.00 -5.87
CA GLU A 38 -6.38 -4.09 -7.28
C GLU A 38 -5.04 -3.38 -7.53
N THR A 39 -4.86 -2.18 -6.97
CA THR A 39 -3.66 -1.36 -7.14
C THR A 39 -2.43 -2.04 -6.53
N ILE A 40 -2.52 -2.53 -5.28
CA ILE A 40 -1.37 -3.14 -4.58
C ILE A 40 -1.01 -4.50 -5.19
N CYS A 41 -2.00 -5.24 -5.71
CA CYS A 41 -1.74 -6.48 -6.44
C CYS A 41 -1.21 -6.26 -7.87
N SER A 42 -1.27 -5.05 -8.40
CA SER A 42 -0.92 -4.73 -9.78
C SER A 42 0.55 -5.06 -10.10
N PRO A 43 0.82 -5.87 -11.15
CA PRO A 43 2.18 -6.09 -11.63
C PRO A 43 2.86 -4.79 -12.09
N LEU A 44 2.10 -3.77 -12.49
CA LEU A 44 2.66 -2.47 -12.89
C LEU A 44 3.23 -1.73 -11.67
N VAL A 45 2.51 -1.75 -10.55
CA VAL A 45 2.98 -1.15 -9.29
C VAL A 45 4.23 -1.85 -8.81
N LYS A 46 4.25 -3.20 -8.80
CA LYS A 46 5.46 -3.98 -8.44
C LYS A 46 6.67 -3.62 -9.30
N LYS A 47 6.49 -3.53 -10.62
CA LYS A 47 7.55 -3.11 -11.55
C LYS A 47 8.02 -1.68 -11.28
N TRP A 48 7.12 -0.78 -10.90
CA TRP A 48 7.47 0.60 -10.58
C TRP A 48 8.41 0.67 -9.36
N PHE A 49 8.15 -0.10 -8.29
CA PHE A 49 9.07 -0.18 -7.15
C PHE A 49 10.47 -0.65 -7.58
N THR A 50 10.56 -1.73 -8.36
CA THR A 50 11.85 -2.26 -8.86
C THR A 50 12.58 -1.25 -9.73
N ASN A 51 11.89 -0.58 -10.66
CA ASN A 51 12.51 0.36 -11.59
C ASN A 51 13.03 1.63 -10.90
N ASN A 52 12.41 2.03 -9.79
CA ASN A 52 12.83 3.20 -9.00
C ASN A 52 13.77 2.83 -7.85
N GLN A 53 14.21 1.58 -7.76
CA GLN A 53 15.13 1.10 -6.71
C GLN A 53 14.60 1.36 -5.28
N ILE A 54 13.28 1.29 -5.11
CA ILE A 54 12.65 1.46 -3.81
C ILE A 54 12.66 0.12 -3.09
N GLU A 55 13.29 0.08 -1.92
CA GLU A 55 13.31 -1.07 -1.04
C GLU A 55 12.00 -1.15 -0.22
N LEU A 56 11.39 -2.35 -0.19
CA LEU A 56 10.26 -2.62 0.69
C LEU A 56 10.80 -3.25 1.97
N ILE A 57 10.62 -2.54 3.08
CA ILE A 57 11.02 -2.99 4.41
C ILE A 57 9.81 -3.25 5.30
N THR A 58 10.07 -3.88 6.44
CA THR A 58 9.12 -4.04 7.55
C THR A 58 9.56 -3.19 8.73
N PHE A 59 8.66 -2.98 9.70
CA PHE A 59 9.03 -2.30 10.95
C PHE A 59 10.16 -3.01 11.72
N ALA A 60 10.40 -4.31 11.50
CA ALA A 60 11.50 -5.03 12.13
C ALA A 60 12.89 -4.65 11.58
N ASP A 61 12.95 -4.00 10.41
CA ASP A 61 14.19 -3.53 9.79
C ASP A 61 14.62 -2.16 10.33
N LEU A 62 13.70 -1.44 10.99
CA LEU A 62 14.00 -0.18 11.66
C LEU A 62 14.71 -0.46 12.99
N LYS A 63 15.86 0.20 13.20
CA LYS A 63 16.56 0.17 14.49
C LYS A 63 15.91 1.18 15.45
N GLU A 64 15.76 0.80 16.71
CA GLU A 64 15.43 1.74 17.81
C GLU A 64 16.49 2.83 17.98
#